data_AF-A0A0M0GLM7-F1
#
_entry.id   AF-A0A0M0GLM7-F1
#
_cell.length_a   1.000
_cell.length_b   1.000
_cell.length_c   1.000
_cell.angle_alpha   90.00
_cell.angle_beta   90.00
_cell.angle_gamma   90.00
#
_symmetry.space_group_name_H-M   'P 1'
#
loop_
_entity.id
_entity.type
_entity.pdbx_description
1 polymer ?
#
loop_
_entity_poly.entity_id
_entity_poly.type
_entity_poly.pdbx_seq_one_letter_code
_entity_poly.pdbx_strand_id
1 'polypeptide(L)'
;MELIKKRWPSLVALAIAAEGLPASADPMSLILILAALVYPISGAIRGHLRGVRTILIQAIALAFFGVIALVSLYVDRDTGLILLAAGYLGHTVWDFFHHRTDTIVPRWYAEFCAVLDFLIAMMLLAPVLS
;
A
#
# COMPACT_ATOMS: atom_id res chain seq x y z
N MET A 1 -13.75 -8.97 23.29
CA MET A 1 -12.32 -8.69 23.55
C MET A 1 -11.36 -9.48 22.65
N GLU A 2 -11.55 -10.80 22.47
CA GLU A 2 -10.71 -11.66 21.59
C GLU A 2 -10.60 -11.14 20.14
N LEU A 3 -11.71 -10.71 19.52
CA LEU A 3 -11.72 -10.21 18.14
C LEU A 3 -10.90 -8.92 17.96
N ILE A 4 -10.98 -8.02 18.95
CA ILE A 4 -10.24 -6.74 18.97
C ILE A 4 -8.73 -7.00 19.08
N LYS A 5 -8.33 -7.95 19.95
CA LYS A 5 -6.92 -8.33 20.08
C LYS A 5 -6.35 -8.93 18.79
N LYS A 6 -7.17 -9.62 17.99
CA LYS A 6 -6.75 -10.24 16.72
C LYS A 6 -6.77 -9.30 15.52
N ARG A 7 -7.62 -8.26 15.54
CA ARG A 7 -7.82 -7.30 14.44
C ARG A 7 -7.32 -5.89 14.74
N TRP A 8 -6.50 -5.75 15.77
CA TRP A 8 -5.91 -4.46 16.14
C TRP A 8 -5.24 -3.73 14.95
N PRO A 9 -4.56 -4.39 13.98
CA PRO A 9 -3.95 -3.68 12.87
C PRO A 9 -5.01 -3.00 11.98
N SER A 10 -6.09 -3.71 11.65
CA SER A 10 -7.21 -3.13 10.91
C SER A 10 -7.90 -1.99 11.65
N LEU A 11 -8.03 -2.11 12.98
CA LEU A 11 -8.62 -1.04 13.81
C LEU A 11 -7.75 0.22 13.81
N VAL A 12 -6.42 0.08 13.85
CA VAL A 12 -5.50 1.22 13.74
C VAL A 12 -5.59 1.85 12.35
N ALA A 13 -5.64 1.06 11.28
CA ALA A 13 -5.83 1.57 9.92
C ALA A 13 -7.14 2.36 9.78
N LEU A 14 -8.24 1.82 10.31
CA LEU A 14 -9.54 2.51 10.33
C LEU A 14 -9.49 3.81 11.13
N ALA A 15 -8.84 3.82 12.29
CA ALA A 15 -8.68 5.02 13.10
C ALA A 15 -7.90 6.11 12.34
N ILE A 16 -6.79 5.75 11.69
CA ILE A 16 -6.01 6.70 10.86
C ILE A 16 -6.88 7.25 9.72
N ALA A 17 -7.63 6.39 9.03
CA ALA A 17 -8.49 6.84 7.94
C ALA A 17 -9.62 7.76 8.43
N ALA A 18 -10.12 7.56 9.64
CA ALA A 18 -11.18 8.37 10.25
C ALA A 18 -10.74 9.80 10.59
N GLU A 19 -9.43 10.04 10.81
CA GLU A 19 -8.88 11.40 11.01
C GLU A 19 -8.92 12.25 9.73
N GLY A 20 -9.22 11.63 8.58
CA GLY A 20 -9.29 12.29 7.28
C GLY A 20 -8.02 12.10 6.47
N LEU A 21 -8.16 11.49 5.29
CA LEU A 21 -7.08 11.29 4.34
C LEU A 21 -7.21 12.32 3.22
N PRO A 22 -6.14 13.02 2.81
CA PRO A 22 -6.23 13.99 1.73
C PRO A 22 -6.45 13.29 0.38
N ALA A 23 -7.46 13.71 -0.37
CA ALA A 23 -7.70 13.26 -1.74
C ALA A 23 -6.85 14.08 -2.73
N SER A 24 -5.53 13.94 -2.63
CA SER A 24 -4.55 14.69 -3.43
C SER A 24 -3.38 13.79 -3.81
N ALA A 25 -2.84 13.99 -5.00
CA ALA A 25 -1.77 13.13 -5.52
C ALA A 25 -0.47 13.26 -4.70
N ASP A 26 -0.02 14.47 -4.38
CA ASP A 26 1.30 14.72 -3.77
C ASP A 26 1.63 13.86 -2.51
N PRO A 27 0.87 13.93 -1.40
CA PRO A 27 1.15 13.10 -0.23
C PRO A 27 0.90 11.61 -0.47
N MET A 28 -0.06 11.28 -1.33
CA MET A 28 -0.46 9.88 -1.60
C MET A 28 0.56 9.16 -2.48
N SER A 29 1.17 9.84 -3.45
CA SER A 29 2.29 9.30 -4.23
C SER A 29 3.47 8.95 -3.35
N LEU A 30 3.83 9.82 -2.40
CA LEU A 30 4.90 9.55 -1.46
C LEU A 30 4.59 8.34 -0.57
N ILE A 31 3.38 8.27 -0.01
CA ILE A 31 2.96 7.14 0.84
C ILE A 31 3.01 5.83 0.05
N LEU A 32 2.54 5.79 -1.20
CA LEU A 32 2.59 4.58 -2.03
C LEU A 32 4.03 4.11 -2.30
N ILE A 33 4.96 5.05 -2.57
CA ILE A 33 6.38 4.72 -2.74
C ILE A 33 6.96 4.14 -1.44
N LEU A 34 6.67 4.78 -0.30
CA LEU A 34 7.16 4.33 0.99
C LEU A 34 6.60 2.94 1.35
N ALA A 35 5.31 2.71 1.12
CA ALA A 35 4.66 1.42 1.33
C ALA A 35 5.36 0.32 0.52
N ALA A 36 5.60 0.56 -0.78
CA ALA A 36 6.30 -0.38 -1.64
C ALA A 36 7.76 -0.61 -1.22
N LEU A 37 8.46 0.43 -0.73
CA LEU A 37 9.87 0.36 -0.33
C LEU A 37 10.08 -0.45 0.97
N VAL A 38 9.11 -0.47 1.88
CA VAL A 38 9.21 -1.24 3.12
C VAL A 38 9.40 -2.73 2.86
N TYR A 39 8.83 -3.28 1.78
CA TYR A 39 8.91 -4.70 1.46
C TYR A 39 10.33 -5.23 1.21
N PRO A 40 11.11 -4.71 0.24
CA PRO A 40 12.48 -5.17 0.04
C PRO A 40 13.37 -4.89 1.27
N ILE A 41 13.17 -3.77 1.98
CA ILE A 41 13.92 -3.46 3.20
C ILE A 41 13.63 -4.49 4.30
N SER A 42 12.35 -4.75 4.57
CA SER A 42 11.94 -5.74 5.57
C SER A 42 12.40 -7.14 5.20
N GLY A 43 12.26 -7.53 3.92
CA GLY A 43 12.76 -8.79 3.40
C GLY A 43 14.26 -8.95 3.57
N ALA A 44 15.05 -7.89 3.37
CA ALA A 44 16.49 -7.91 3.59
C ALA A 44 16.84 -8.06 5.07
N ILE A 45 16.19 -7.29 5.95
CA ILE A 45 16.39 -7.35 7.41
C ILE A 45 16.02 -8.73 7.97
N ARG A 46 14.91 -9.30 7.52
CA ARG A 46 14.44 -10.63 7.96
C ARG A 46 15.16 -11.79 7.26
N GLY A 47 16.07 -11.50 6.31
CA GLY A 47 16.83 -12.52 5.59
C GLY A 47 16.02 -13.33 4.57
N HIS A 48 14.82 -12.87 4.21
CA HIS A 48 13.92 -13.53 3.26
C HIS A 48 14.07 -12.99 1.83
N LEU A 49 14.83 -11.90 1.63
CA LEU A 49 15.17 -11.38 0.30
C LEU A 49 16.34 -12.18 -0.30
N ARG A 50 16.10 -13.45 -0.62
CA ARG A 50 17.10 -14.38 -1.18
C ARG A 50 16.62 -14.99 -2.49
N GLY A 51 17.57 -15.20 -3.40
CA GLY A 51 17.32 -15.75 -4.73
C GLY A 51 16.85 -14.70 -5.73
N VAL A 52 17.31 -14.86 -6.98
CA VAL A 52 17.05 -13.92 -8.08
C VAL A 52 15.56 -13.65 -8.25
N ARG A 53 14.72 -14.69 -8.17
CA ARG A 53 13.26 -14.55 -8.33
C ARG A 53 12.65 -13.61 -7.29
N THR A 54 12.96 -13.78 -6.01
CA THR A 54 12.39 -12.95 -4.93
C THR A 54 12.84 -11.50 -5.06
N ILE A 55 14.13 -11.29 -5.37
CA ILE A 55 14.69 -9.95 -5.60
C ILE A 55 13.99 -9.29 -6.78
N LEU A 56 13.85 -9.98 -7.92
CA LEU A 56 13.17 -9.45 -9.09
C LEU A 56 11.70 -9.13 -8.82
N ILE A 57 10.98 -9.99 -8.11
CA ILE A 57 9.57 -9.76 -7.75
C ILE A 57 9.44 -8.47 -6.92
N GLN A 58 10.30 -8.27 -5.91
CA GLN A 58 10.26 -7.06 -5.08
C GLN A 58 10.72 -5.81 -5.86
N ALA A 59 11.74 -5.93 -6.71
CA ALA A 59 12.20 -4.83 -7.55
C ALA A 59 11.15 -4.41 -8.59
N ILE A 60 10.48 -5.37 -9.23
CA ILE A 60 9.40 -5.11 -10.17
C ILE A 60 8.21 -4.45 -9.47
N ALA A 61 7.83 -4.94 -8.28
CA ALA A 61 6.75 -4.33 -7.50
C ALA A 61 7.09 -2.87 -7.12
N LEU A 62 8.29 -2.63 -6.59
CA LEU A 62 8.77 -1.28 -6.26
C LEU A 62 8.76 -0.37 -7.48
N ALA A 63 9.26 -0.84 -8.63
CA ALA A 63 9.26 -0.07 -9.86
C ALA A 63 7.83 0.21 -10.35
N PHE A 64 6.95 -0.79 -10.32
CA PHE A 64 5.55 -0.66 -10.74
C PHE A 64 4.80 0.39 -9.91
N PHE A 65 4.82 0.26 -8.57
CA PHE A 65 4.17 1.22 -7.69
C PHE A 65 4.83 2.60 -7.74
N GLY A 66 6.16 2.65 -7.84
CA GLY A 66 6.90 3.90 -8.01
C GLY A 66 6.55 4.64 -9.30
N VAL A 67 6.42 3.92 -10.42
CA VAL A 67 5.99 4.52 -11.69
C VAL A 67 4.57 5.05 -11.60
N ILE A 68 3.62 4.29 -11.02
CA ILE A 68 2.25 4.79 -10.81
C ILE A 68 2.25 6.07 -9.97
N ALA A 69 2.97 6.05 -8.84
CA ALA A 69 3.07 7.19 -7.94
C ALA A 69 3.66 8.42 -8.64
N LEU A 70 4.76 8.26 -9.39
CA LEU A 70 5.40 9.37 -10.10
C LEU A 70 4.52 9.89 -11.23
N VAL A 71 3.99 9.02 -12.09
CA VAL A 71 3.16 9.43 -13.24
C VAL A 71 1.91 10.19 -12.78
N SER A 72 1.30 9.79 -11.66
CA SER A 72 0.12 10.47 -11.12
C SER A 72 0.35 11.95 -10.78
N LEU A 73 1.60 12.37 -10.56
CA LEU A 73 1.97 13.77 -10.28
C LEU A 73 2.09 14.63 -11.54
N TYR A 74 2.17 14.02 -12.72
CA TYR A 74 2.43 14.71 -13.99
C TYR A 74 1.25 14.66 -14.97
N VAL A 75 0.13 14.04 -14.59
CA VAL A 75 -1.11 13.99 -15.37
C VAL A 75 -2.13 14.99 -14.81
N ASP A 76 -3.27 15.13 -15.48
CA ASP A 76 -4.38 15.92 -14.92
C ASP A 76 -4.87 15.31 -13.59
N ARG A 77 -5.54 16.15 -12.79
CA ARG A 77 -5.95 15.81 -11.43
C ARG A 77 -6.71 14.48 -11.37
N ASP A 78 -7.75 14.32 -12.19
CA ASP A 78 -8.66 13.18 -12.05
C ASP A 78 -7.97 11.89 -12.52
N THR A 79 -7.22 11.94 -13.62
CA THR A 79 -6.38 10.82 -14.06
C THR A 79 -5.36 10.43 -12.99
N GLY A 80 -4.74 11.41 -12.33
CA GLY A 80 -3.78 11.18 -11.25
C GLY A 80 -4.40 10.46 -10.05
N LEU A 81 -5.59 10.89 -9.62
CA LEU A 81 -6.33 10.24 -8.53
C LEU A 81 -6.74 8.81 -8.89
N ILE A 82 -7.20 8.58 -10.13
CA ILE A 82 -7.56 7.23 -10.62
C ILE A 82 -6.33 6.32 -10.66
N LEU A 83 -5.19 6.81 -11.16
CA LEU A 83 -3.95 6.04 -11.21
C LEU A 83 -3.48 5.66 -9.80
N LEU A 84 -3.48 6.60 -8.86
CA LEU A 84 -3.12 6.30 -7.48
C LEU A 84 -4.09 5.32 -6.83
N ALA A 85 -5.40 5.49 -7.03
CA ALA A 85 -6.39 4.55 -6.52
C ALA A 85 -6.13 3.13 -7.05
N ALA A 86 -5.82 2.98 -8.35
CA ALA A 86 -5.42 1.70 -8.93
C ALA A 86 -4.12 1.16 -8.30
N GLY A 87 -3.14 2.02 -8.05
CA GLY A 87 -1.89 1.68 -7.37
C GLY A 87 -2.13 1.14 -5.95
N TYR A 88 -2.93 1.84 -5.15
CA TYR A 88 -3.30 1.43 -3.80
C TYR A 88 -4.15 0.14 -3.76
N LEU A 89 -5.06 -0.06 -4.71
CA LEU A 89 -5.77 -1.35 -4.84
C LEU A 89 -4.81 -2.48 -5.22
N GLY A 90 -3.87 -2.23 -6.12
CA GLY A 90 -2.80 -3.17 -6.45
C GLY A 90 -1.94 -3.51 -5.24
N HIS A 91 -1.62 -2.51 -4.42
CA HIS A 91 -0.85 -2.69 -3.20
C HIS A 91 -1.64 -3.44 -2.12
N THR A 92 -2.95 -3.19 -2.00
CA THR A 92 -3.86 -3.99 -1.14
C THR A 92 -3.78 -5.48 -1.49
N VAL A 93 -3.78 -5.81 -2.79
CA VAL A 93 -3.62 -7.20 -3.26
C VAL A 93 -2.23 -7.73 -2.93
N TRP A 94 -1.18 -6.92 -3.09
CA TRP A 94 0.19 -7.25 -2.73
C TRP A 94 0.33 -7.61 -1.25
N ASP A 95 -0.23 -6.76 -0.37
CA ASP A 95 -0.28 -6.94 1.07
C ASP A 95 -1.00 -8.24 1.43
N PHE A 96 -2.11 -8.55 0.75
CA PHE A 96 -2.84 -9.80 0.99
C PHE A 96 -1.97 -11.05 0.75
N PHE A 97 -1.18 -11.06 -0.33
CA PHE A 97 -0.23 -12.16 -0.59
C PHE A 97 0.85 -12.25 0.51
N HIS A 98 1.30 -11.11 1.00
CA HIS A 98 2.33 -11.03 2.03
C HIS A 98 1.79 -11.40 3.42
N HIS A 99 0.54 -11.06 3.72
CA HIS A 99 -0.17 -11.51 4.91
C HIS A 99 -0.36 -13.03 4.93
N ARG A 100 -0.66 -13.62 3.76
CA ARG A 100 -0.82 -15.08 3.59
C ARG A 100 0.48 -15.85 3.79
N THR A 101 1.61 -15.26 3.38
CA THR A 101 2.92 -15.94 3.38
C THR A 101 3.73 -15.68 4.65
N ASP A 102 3.58 -14.52 5.29
CA ASP A 102 4.28 -14.11 6.53
C ASP A 102 5.82 -14.15 6.43
N THR A 103 6.37 -14.01 5.22
CA THR A 103 7.82 -14.13 4.97
C THR A 103 8.51 -12.77 4.92
N ILE A 104 8.10 -11.88 4.00
CA ILE A 104 8.84 -10.63 3.75
C ILE A 104 8.52 -9.56 4.79
N VAL A 105 7.25 -9.41 5.18
CA VAL A 105 6.79 -8.50 6.26
C VAL A 105 5.96 -9.29 7.28
N PRO A 106 5.86 -8.84 8.55
CA PRO A 106 5.00 -9.47 9.53
C PRO A 106 3.52 -9.42 9.14
N ARG A 107 2.73 -10.46 9.48
CA ARG A 107 1.28 -10.50 9.15
C ARG A 107 0.50 -9.25 9.55
N TRP A 108 0.79 -8.70 10.73
CA TRP A 108 0.09 -7.52 11.25
C TRP A 108 0.35 -6.29 10.38
N TYR A 109 1.57 -6.15 9.84
CA TYR A 109 1.95 -5.03 8.99
C TYR A 109 1.20 -5.11 7.66
N ALA A 110 1.20 -6.28 7.04
CA ALA A 110 0.45 -6.51 5.81
C ALA A 110 -1.07 -6.36 6.01
N GLU A 111 -1.62 -6.77 7.15
CA GLU A 111 -3.04 -6.55 7.47
C GLU A 111 -3.39 -5.07 7.64
N PHE A 112 -2.51 -4.30 8.30
CA PHE A 112 -2.66 -2.86 8.45
C PHE A 112 -2.61 -2.15 7.09
N CYS A 113 -1.57 -2.38 6.29
CA CYS A 113 -1.40 -1.76 4.97
C CYS A 113 -2.57 -2.11 4.05
N ALA A 114 -3.00 -3.38 3.99
CA ALA A 114 -4.11 -3.77 3.12
C ALA A 114 -5.40 -2.99 3.40
N VAL A 115 -5.72 -2.77 4.67
CA VAL A 115 -6.91 -2.00 5.07
C VAL A 115 -6.72 -0.53 4.77
N LEU A 116 -5.57 0.04 5.13
CA LEU A 116 -5.30 1.46 4.93
C LEU A 116 -5.29 1.82 3.43
N ASP A 117 -4.61 1.03 2.61
CA ASP A 117 -4.48 1.23 1.18
C ASP A 117 -5.83 1.15 0.46
N PHE A 118 -6.67 0.19 0.86
CA PHE A 118 -8.03 0.11 0.35
C PHE A 118 -8.84 1.38 0.66
N LEU A 119 -8.74 1.89 1.90
CA LEU A 119 -9.44 3.11 2.32
C LEU A 119 -8.91 4.35 1.60
N ILE A 120 -7.58 4.44 1.40
CA ILE A 120 -6.97 5.50 0.59
C ILE A 120 -7.51 5.45 -0.84
N ALA A 121 -7.56 4.27 -1.47
CA ALA A 121 -8.09 4.13 -2.82
C ALA A 121 -9.55 4.61 -2.93
N MET A 122 -10.40 4.26 -1.96
CA MET A 122 -11.79 4.72 -1.94
C MET A 122 -11.88 6.25 -1.76
N MET A 123 -11.03 6.82 -0.90
CA MET A 123 -10.98 8.27 -0.69
C MET A 123 -10.52 9.03 -1.93
N LEU A 124 -9.53 8.48 -2.66
CA LEU A 124 -9.04 9.05 -3.92
C LEU A 124 -10.11 9.05 -5.03
N LEU A 125 -10.93 7.99 -5.09
CA LEU A 125 -12.01 7.88 -6.08
C LEU A 125 -13.22 8.74 -5.74
N ALA A 126 -13.48 9.02 -4.46
CA ALA A 126 -14.66 9.77 -4.02
C ALA A 126 -14.89 11.11 -4.78
N PRO A 127 -13.91 12.02 -4.91
CA PRO A 127 -14.12 13.28 -5.64
C PRO A 127 -14.20 13.12 -7.16
N VAL A 128 -13.78 11.98 -7.72
CA VAL A 128 -13.87 11.69 -9.17
C VAL A 128 -15.26 11.16 -9.54
N LEU A 129 -15.96 10.55 -8.58
CA LEU A 129 -17.27 9.91 -8.77
C LEU A 129 -18.46 10.78 -8.32
N SER A 130 -18.19 11.94 -7.73
CA SER A 130 -19.19 12.89 -7.20
C SER A 130 -19.49 14.01 -8.18
#